data_AF-A0A8C5MI75-F1
#
_entry.id   AF-A0A8C5MI75-F1
#
_cell.length_a   1.000
_cell.length_b   1.000
_cell.length_c   1.000
_cell.angle_alpha   90.00
_cell.angle_beta   90.00
_cell.angle_gamma   90.00
#
_symmetry.space_group_name_H-M   'P 1'
#
loop_
_entity.id
_entity.type
_entity.pdbx_description
1 polymer ?
#
loop_
_entity_poly.entity_id
_entity_poly.type
_entity_poly.pdbx_seq_one_letter_code
_entity_poly.pdbx_strand_id
1 'polypeptide(L)'
;LTLGAKNFSLCEAFWASVVGAEVMFMFFTVCPDAKSHFSHFDQSQGSPDLLSHGGKIVNAIGGEIKDLDDLSTVMAALTELHTNKLKVTPEHMEDLSCTILVTLKKYLCMLHDVLLTEFKW
;
A
#
# COMPACT_ATOMS: atom_id res chain seq x y z
N LEU A 1 12.91 5.92 26.65
CA LEU A 1 11.61 6.44 26.16
C LEU A 1 10.69 5.25 25.96
N THR A 2 9.73 5.03 26.85
CA THR A 2 8.75 3.95 26.69
C THR A 2 7.70 4.44 25.70
N LEU A 3 7.85 4.07 24.42
CA LEU A 3 6.76 4.22 23.45
C LEU A 3 5.64 3.26 23.89
N GLY A 4 4.58 3.81 24.49
CA GLY A 4 3.40 3.01 24.85
C GLY A 4 2.72 2.43 23.61
N ALA A 5 1.97 1.34 23.78
CA ALA A 5 1.30 0.62 22.68
C ALA A 5 0.45 1.50 21.76
N LYS A 6 -0.19 2.55 22.30
CA LYS A 6 -0.97 3.53 21.51
C LYS A 6 -0.12 4.32 20.51
N ASN A 7 1.13 4.63 20.86
CA ASN A 7 2.02 5.36 19.96
C ASN A 7 2.49 4.46 18.82
N PHE A 8 2.68 3.17 19.09
CA PHE A 8 3.04 2.19 18.08
C PHE A 8 1.92 2.00 17.04
N SER A 9 0.67 1.81 17.48
CA SER A 9 -0.47 1.67 16.56
C SER A 9 -0.73 2.92 15.72
N LEU A 10 -0.51 4.11 16.27
CA LEU A 10 -0.61 5.36 15.52
C LEU A 10 0.49 5.48 14.47
N CYS A 11 1.72 5.12 14.82
CA CYS A 11 2.83 5.06 13.87
C CYS A 11 2.57 4.06 12.75
N GLU A 12 2.04 2.87 13.05
CA GLU A 12 1.66 1.86 12.04
C GLU A 12 0.60 2.39 11.08
N ALA A 13 -0.50 2.95 11.60
CA ALA A 13 -1.59 3.48 10.76
C ALA A 13 -1.12 4.66 9.87
N PHE A 14 -0.28 5.54 10.43
CA PHE A 14 0.33 6.63 9.68
C PHE A 14 1.24 6.10 8.56
N TRP A 15 2.11 5.14 8.89
CA TRP A 15 3.00 4.51 7.92
C TRP A 15 2.24 3.81 6.79
N ALA A 16 1.18 3.06 7.12
CA ALA A 16 0.34 2.40 6.13
C ALA A 16 -0.27 3.41 5.15
N SER A 17 -0.74 4.55 5.65
CA SER A 17 -1.32 5.62 4.84
C SER A 17 -0.29 6.24 3.89
N VAL A 18 0.90 6.57 4.40
CA VAL A 18 1.97 7.19 3.60
C VAL A 18 2.49 6.26 2.50
N VAL A 19 2.83 5.02 2.87
CA VAL A 19 3.30 4.02 1.89
C VAL A 19 2.21 3.71 0.89
N GLY A 20 0.98 3.52 1.35
CA GLY A 20 -0.16 3.23 0.49
C GLY A 20 -0.45 4.33 -0.52
N ALA A 21 -0.39 5.60 -0.11
CA ALA A 21 -0.57 6.72 -1.03
C ALA A 21 0.49 6.74 -2.13
N GLU A 22 1.75 6.48 -1.77
CA GLU A 22 2.84 6.44 -2.73
C GLU A 22 2.73 5.25 -3.68
N VAL A 23 2.35 4.07 -3.18
CA VAL A 23 2.04 2.90 -4.00
C VAL A 23 0.97 3.24 -5.05
N MET A 24 -0.14 3.85 -4.62
CA MET A 24 -1.22 4.22 -5.55
C MET A 24 -0.78 5.27 -6.58
N PHE A 25 -0.04 6.27 -6.13
CA PHE A 25 0.46 7.32 -7.04
C PHE A 25 1.41 6.74 -8.10
N MET A 26 2.32 5.84 -7.70
CA MET A 26 3.19 5.14 -8.64
C MET A 26 2.40 4.19 -9.54
N PHE A 27 1.42 3.47 -8.98
CA PHE A 27 0.55 2.56 -9.74
C PHE A 27 -0.15 3.30 -10.88
N PHE A 28 -0.75 4.46 -10.61
CA PHE A 28 -1.35 5.30 -11.65
C PHE A 28 -0.35 5.89 -12.65
N THR A 29 0.94 5.93 -12.31
CA THR A 29 1.99 6.36 -13.22
C THR A 29 2.41 5.24 -14.17
N VAL A 30 2.53 3.99 -13.67
CA VAL A 30 2.92 2.83 -14.48
C VAL A 30 1.76 2.21 -15.25
N CYS A 31 0.54 2.30 -14.72
CA CYS A 31 -0.71 1.79 -15.26
C CYS A 31 -1.74 2.93 -15.35
N PRO A 32 -1.66 3.80 -16.39
CA PRO A 32 -2.49 5.00 -16.48
C PRO A 32 -3.98 4.72 -16.75
N ASP A 33 -4.30 3.60 -17.39
CA ASP A 33 -5.65 3.15 -17.65
C ASP A 33 -6.42 2.78 -16.38
N ALA A 34 -5.72 2.31 -15.34
CA ALA A 34 -6.32 2.06 -14.04
C ALA A 34 -6.89 3.33 -13.38
N LYS A 35 -6.42 4.54 -13.75
CA LYS A 35 -6.97 5.81 -13.25
C LYS A 35 -8.47 5.95 -13.49
N SER A 36 -8.99 5.33 -14.55
CA SER A 36 -10.42 5.41 -14.88
C SER A 36 -11.32 4.78 -13.81
N HIS A 37 -10.83 3.74 -13.11
CA HIS A 37 -11.53 3.11 -11.98
C HIS A 37 -11.62 4.03 -10.75
N PHE A 38 -10.74 5.02 -10.66
CA PHE A 38 -10.61 5.96 -9.55
C PHE A 38 -10.87 7.40 -9.98
N SER A 39 -11.71 7.61 -11.00
CA SER A 39 -12.02 8.95 -11.55
C SER A 39 -12.66 9.91 -10.54
N HIS A 40 -13.15 9.39 -9.41
CA HIS A 40 -13.71 10.14 -8.30
C HIS A 40 -12.69 10.53 -7.22
N PHE A 41 -11.44 10.09 -7.33
CA PHE A 41 -10.36 10.46 -6.42
C PHE A 41 -9.59 11.68 -6.93
N ASP A 42 -9.11 12.50 -6.01
CA ASP A 42 -7.92 13.32 -6.25
C ASP A 42 -6.71 12.38 -6.36
N GLN A 43 -6.17 12.24 -7.57
CA GLN A 43 -5.05 11.35 -7.88
C GLN A 43 -3.69 12.05 -7.76
N SER A 44 -3.64 13.28 -7.22
CA SER A 44 -2.39 13.98 -6.97
C SER A 44 -1.57 13.32 -5.85
N GLN A 45 -0.25 13.49 -5.91
CA GLN A 45 0.65 12.91 -4.93
C GLN A 45 0.34 13.42 -3.51
N GLY A 46 0.09 12.50 -2.58
CA GLY A 46 -0.21 12.83 -1.18
C GLY A 46 -1.62 13.36 -0.93
N SER A 47 -2.55 13.20 -1.88
CA SER A 47 -3.93 13.58 -1.67
C SER A 47 -4.58 12.80 -0.50
N PRO A 48 -5.61 13.36 0.16
CA PRO A 48 -6.36 12.65 1.20
C PRO A 48 -6.98 11.35 0.70
N ASP A 49 -7.41 11.30 -0.57
CA ASP A 49 -8.00 10.11 -1.17
C ASP A 49 -6.98 8.98 -1.30
N LEU A 50 -5.76 9.28 -1.77
CA LEU A 50 -4.69 8.29 -1.87
C LEU A 50 -4.20 7.83 -0.50
N LEU A 51 -4.08 8.74 0.48
CA LEU A 51 -3.73 8.39 1.86
C LEU A 51 -4.75 7.42 2.48
N SER A 52 -6.04 7.74 2.32
CA SER A 52 -7.13 6.94 2.86
C SER A 52 -7.27 5.58 2.18
N HIS A 53 -7.31 5.55 0.84
CA HIS A 53 -7.52 4.30 0.11
C HIS A 53 -6.26 3.45 0.08
N GLY A 54 -5.09 4.05 -0.16
CA GLY A 54 -3.81 3.35 -0.15
C GLY A 54 -3.52 2.72 1.22
N GLY A 55 -3.84 3.43 2.31
CA GLY A 55 -3.73 2.87 3.66
C GLY A 55 -4.58 1.62 3.87
N LYS A 56 -5.78 1.54 3.27
CA LYS A 56 -6.62 0.33 3.31
C LYS A 56 -5.96 -0.84 2.56
N ILE A 57 -5.34 -0.58 1.42
CA ILE A 57 -4.62 -1.62 0.64
C ILE A 57 -3.48 -2.20 1.48
N VAL A 58 -2.61 -1.34 2.04
CA VAL A 58 -1.46 -1.79 2.85
C VAL A 58 -1.91 -2.54 4.10
N ASN A 59 -2.94 -2.05 4.79
CA ASN A 59 -3.48 -2.71 5.98
C ASN A 59 -4.15 -4.05 5.66
N ALA A 60 -4.86 -4.15 4.54
CA ALA A 60 -5.43 -5.42 4.10
C ALA A 60 -4.30 -6.43 3.90
N ILE A 61 -3.29 -6.11 3.09
CA ILE A 61 -2.12 -6.99 2.86
C ILE A 61 -1.46 -7.41 4.18
N GLY A 62 -1.19 -6.45 5.08
CA GLY A 62 -0.55 -6.74 6.37
C GLY A 62 -1.42 -7.57 7.33
N GLY A 63 -2.76 -7.49 7.20
CA GLY A 63 -3.70 -8.36 7.91
C GLY A 63 -3.65 -9.78 7.37
N GLU A 64 -3.76 -9.94 6.05
CA GLU A 64 -3.83 -11.24 5.36
C GLU A 64 -2.56 -12.07 5.47
N ILE A 65 -1.38 -11.44 5.55
CA ILE A 65 -0.11 -12.16 5.76
C ILE A 65 -0.10 -12.97 7.08
N LYS A 66 -1.00 -12.66 8.02
CA LYS A 66 -1.14 -13.41 9.28
C LYS A 66 -1.92 -14.72 9.11
N ASP A 67 -2.70 -14.83 8.03
CA ASP A 67 -3.64 -15.93 7.77
C ASP A 67 -3.37 -16.59 6.39
N LEU A 68 -2.09 -16.66 5.98
CA LEU A 68 -1.68 -17.16 4.66
C LEU A 68 -2.15 -18.59 4.33
N ASP A 69 -2.43 -19.41 5.36
CA ASP A 69 -2.90 -20.78 5.19
C ASP A 69 -4.31 -20.87 4.57
N ASP A 70 -5.10 -19.79 4.63
CA ASP A 70 -6.47 -19.72 4.07
C ASP A 70 -6.69 -18.53 3.14
N LEU A 71 -5.62 -18.07 2.48
CA LEU A 71 -5.63 -16.86 1.64
C LEU A 71 -6.71 -16.87 0.56
N SER A 72 -7.09 -18.03 0.02
CA SER A 72 -8.17 -18.16 -0.95
C SER A 72 -9.55 -17.77 -0.38
N THR A 73 -9.82 -18.12 0.87
CA THR A 73 -11.11 -17.83 1.52
C THR A 73 -11.18 -16.36 1.90
N VAL A 74 -10.08 -15.79 2.41
CA VAL A 74 -10.08 -14.39 2.82
C VAL A 74 -10.09 -13.45 1.62
N MET A 75 -9.41 -13.80 0.54
CA MET A 75 -9.37 -13.00 -0.69
C MET A 75 -10.58 -13.21 -1.61
N ALA A 76 -11.40 -14.25 -1.42
CA ALA A 76 -12.55 -14.53 -2.30
C ALA A 76 -13.49 -13.32 -2.48
N ALA A 77 -13.83 -12.63 -1.39
CA ALA A 77 -14.69 -11.45 -1.43
C ALA A 77 -14.03 -10.25 -2.15
N LEU A 78 -12.71 -10.10 -2.00
CA LEU A 78 -11.92 -9.09 -2.71
C LEU A 78 -11.75 -9.44 -4.19
N THR A 79 -11.54 -10.70 -4.54
CA THR A 79 -11.47 -11.19 -5.92
C THR A 79 -12.81 -10.97 -6.63
N GLU A 80 -13.93 -11.28 -6.01
CA GLU A 80 -15.26 -11.04 -6.59
C GLU A 80 -15.49 -9.55 -6.87
N LEU A 81 -15.14 -8.68 -5.93
CA LEU A 81 -15.23 -7.23 -6.12
C LEU A 81 -14.35 -6.73 -7.27
N HIS A 82 -13.09 -7.13 -7.31
CA HIS A 82 -12.11 -6.65 -8.29
C HIS A 82 -12.39 -7.17 -9.69
N THR A 83 -12.72 -8.45 -9.85
CA THR A 83 -12.94 -9.06 -11.17
C THR A 83 -14.32 -8.70 -11.74
N ASN A 84 -15.38 -8.78 -10.94
CA ASN A 84 -16.74 -8.68 -11.47
C ASN A 84 -17.30 -7.25 -11.51
N LYS A 85 -16.93 -6.40 -10.55
CA LYS A 85 -17.45 -5.01 -10.47
C LYS A 85 -16.48 -4.00 -11.02
N LEU A 86 -15.20 -4.12 -10.66
CA LEU A 86 -14.19 -3.13 -11.04
C LEU A 86 -13.48 -3.48 -12.35
N LYS A 87 -13.61 -4.72 -12.85
CA LYS A 87 -12.95 -5.22 -14.07
C LYS A 87 -11.43 -5.04 -14.03
N VAL A 88 -10.83 -5.20 -12.85
CA VAL A 88 -9.39 -5.20 -12.68
C VAL A 88 -8.83 -6.50 -13.27
N THR A 89 -7.83 -6.39 -14.14
CA THR A 89 -7.21 -7.54 -14.81
C THR A 89 -6.04 -8.10 -13.99
N PRO A 90 -5.54 -9.30 -14.30
CA PRO A 90 -4.31 -9.82 -13.70
C PRO A 90 -3.11 -8.88 -13.90
N GLU A 91 -2.99 -8.23 -15.06
CA GLU A 91 -1.91 -7.29 -15.36
C GLU A 91 -1.92 -6.08 -14.42
N HIS A 92 -3.10 -5.52 -14.13
CA HIS A 92 -3.23 -4.45 -13.13
C HIS A 92 -2.74 -4.89 -11.73
N MET A 93 -3.00 -6.14 -11.35
CA MET A 93 -2.53 -6.67 -10.06
C MET A 93 -1.02 -6.91 -10.05
N GLU A 94 -0.43 -7.30 -11.18
CA GLU A 94 1.02 -7.41 -11.34
C GLU A 94 1.70 -6.03 -11.24
N ASP A 95 1.14 -5.01 -11.89
CA ASP A 95 1.62 -3.63 -11.82
C ASP A 95 1.52 -3.07 -10.39
N LEU A 96 0.39 -3.30 -9.70
CA LEU A 96 0.23 -2.92 -8.30
C LEU A 96 1.25 -3.65 -7.40
N SER A 97 1.50 -4.94 -7.63
CA SER A 97 2.50 -5.70 -6.88
C SER A 97 3.91 -5.14 -7.09
N CYS A 98 4.25 -4.81 -8.33
CA CYS A 98 5.52 -4.18 -8.67
C CYS A 98 5.70 -2.82 -7.98
N THR A 99 4.66 -1.97 -7.97
CA THR A 99 4.74 -0.66 -7.31
C THR A 99 4.89 -0.79 -5.79
N ILE A 100 4.21 -1.75 -5.16
CA ILE A 100 4.42 -2.07 -3.74
C ILE A 100 5.88 -2.40 -3.45
N LEU A 101 6.49 -3.31 -4.22
CA LEU A 101 7.87 -3.72 -4.01
C LEU A 101 8.86 -2.57 -4.18
N VAL A 102 8.67 -1.74 -5.22
CA VAL A 102 9.53 -0.58 -5.48
C VAL A 102 9.39 0.48 -4.38
N THR A 103 8.18 0.77 -3.92
CA THR A 103 7.95 1.72 -2.82
C THR A 103 8.58 1.21 -1.52
N LEU A 104 8.38 -0.05 -1.16
CA LEU A 104 9.02 -0.63 0.04
C LEU A 104 10.54 -0.57 -0.05
N LYS A 105 11.13 -0.92 -1.20
CA LYS A 105 12.58 -0.78 -1.43
C LYS A 105 13.05 0.65 -1.19
N LYS A 106 12.36 1.66 -1.74
CA LYS A 106 12.70 3.07 -1.55
C LYS A 106 12.76 3.44 -0.06
N TYR A 107 11.74 3.08 0.72
CA TYR A 107 11.69 3.38 2.15
C TYR A 107 12.75 2.63 2.96
N LEU A 108 13.03 1.36 2.63
CA LEU A 108 14.09 0.60 3.26
C LEU A 108 15.48 1.19 2.98
N CYS A 109 15.74 1.66 1.75
CA CYS A 109 16.98 2.36 1.43
C CYS A 109 17.12 3.67 2.22
N MET A 110 16.05 4.48 2.31
CA MET A 110 16.08 5.71 3.11
C MET A 110 16.35 5.42 4.59
N LEU A 111 15.70 4.39 5.15
CA LEU A 111 15.94 3.96 6.53
C LEU A 111 17.39 3.50 6.72
N HIS A 112 17.91 2.69 5.80
CA HIS A 112 19.30 2.24 5.83
C HIS A 112 20.27 3.44 5.85
N ASP A 113 20.05 4.45 5.00
CA ASP A 113 20.90 5.64 4.95
C ASP A 113 20.85 6.44 6.26
N VAL A 114 19.66 6.64 6.84
CA VAL A 114 19.49 7.28 8.16
C VAL A 114 20.21 6.48 9.25
N LEU A 115 20.10 5.15 9.21
CA LEU A 115 20.77 4.29 10.17
C LEU A 115 22.29 4.39 10.07
N LEU A 116 22.86 4.54 8.86
CA LEU A 116 24.28 4.76 8.67
C LEU A 116 24.76 6.14 9.12
N THR A 117 23.93 7.19 8.97
CA THR A 117 24.32 8.55 9.38
C THR A 117 24.21 8.77 10.88
N GLU A 118 23.16 8.25 11.51
CA GLU A 118 22.86 8.49 12.93
C GLU A 118 23.54 7.48 13.86
N PHE A 119 23.68 6.23 13.40
CA PHE A 119 24.30 5.16 14.18
C PHE A 119 25.60 4.77 13.46
N LYS A 120 26.74 5.09 14.09
CA LYS A 120 28.03 4.59 13.63
C LYS A 120 28.09 3.11 13.92
N TRP A 121 27.77 2.29 12.92
CA TRP A 121 28.02 0.84 12.95
C TRP A 121 29.51 0.55 12.79
#